data_AF-A0A7J4FVC9-F1
#
_entry.id   AF-A0A7J4FVC9-F1
#
_cell.length_a   1.000
_cell.length_b   1.000
_cell.length_c   1.000
_cell.angle_alpha   90.00
_cell.angle_beta   90.00
_cell.angle_gamma   90.00
#
_symmetry.space_group_name_H-M   'P 1'
#
loop_
_entity.id
_entity.type
_entity.pdbx_description
1 polymer ?
#
loop_
_entity_poly.entity_id
_entity_poly.type
_entity_poly.pdbx_seq_one_letter_code
_entity_poly.pdbx_strand_id
1 'polypeptide(L)'
;MRKIVLLLGIVAFLALLAGCMEQKECPPCVCDKCNISSTDVGIIYLVPENCQDCNLAILQDISYELGIEHKLYFTDSVSRQSVLITKDNKATLAAASSRGNVLKALCDFSGYEMACDILNNSNKSSRETDCLENYNISTNSVVFFHADWCPHCKKMMPWVRQLENESYSFLWIEVSDSDKMDIAQKCLSDILDLRGGVPQFACPANREHHLGEFRTVDDMKNFATRCMSS
;
A
#
# COMPACT_ATOMS: atom_id res chain seq x y z
N MET A 1 -62.72 3.00 61.14
CA MET A 1 -61.67 1.95 61.14
C MET A 1 -60.37 2.61 60.65
N ARG A 2 -59.42 3.00 61.53
CA ARG A 2 -58.10 2.33 61.76
C ARG A 2 -57.44 1.91 60.43
N LYS A 3 -56.26 2.36 59.99
CA LYS A 3 -54.90 2.56 60.57
C LYS A 3 -54.16 3.61 59.69
N ILE A 4 -53.28 4.54 60.09
CA ILE A 4 -52.03 4.56 60.90
C ILE A 4 -50.83 3.82 60.28
N VAL A 5 -49.93 4.63 59.67
CA VAL A 5 -48.45 4.75 59.83
C VAL A 5 -47.50 3.67 59.25
N LEU A 6 -46.49 4.11 58.47
CA LEU A 6 -45.01 4.09 58.70
C LEU A 6 -44.24 4.23 57.35
N LEU A 7 -43.46 5.31 57.12
CA LEU A 7 -41.99 5.47 57.38
C LEU A 7 -41.14 4.58 56.42
N LEU A 8 -40.38 5.10 55.45
CA LEU A 8 -39.00 5.68 55.46
C LEU A 8 -38.39 5.20 54.11
N GLY A 9 -37.51 5.85 53.36
CA GLY A 9 -36.74 7.07 53.48
C GLY A 9 -35.76 7.15 52.27
N ILE A 10 -35.07 8.28 52.19
CA ILE A 10 -33.67 8.44 51.75
C ILE A 10 -33.37 8.56 50.22
N VAL A 11 -33.08 9.82 49.84
CA VAL A 11 -31.93 10.32 49.02
C VAL A 11 -31.96 10.00 47.50
N ALA A 12 -32.25 10.94 46.60
CA ALA A 12 -31.44 12.07 46.06
C ALA A 12 -30.34 11.65 45.06
N PHE A 13 -30.04 12.57 44.12
CA PHE A 13 -29.09 12.52 42.98
C PHE A 13 -29.60 11.78 41.73
N LEU A 14 -29.60 12.27 40.48
CA LEU A 14 -28.96 13.38 39.73
C LEU A 14 -29.83 13.65 38.48
N ALA A 15 -30.27 14.89 38.22
CA ALA A 15 -29.70 15.83 37.25
C ALA A 15 -29.64 15.36 35.76
N LEU A 16 -30.55 15.95 34.96
CA LEU A 16 -30.38 16.57 33.63
C LEU A 16 -29.79 15.75 32.47
N LEU A 17 -30.52 15.74 31.35
CA LEU A 17 -30.14 16.23 30.00
C LEU A 17 -31.30 15.90 29.03
N ALA A 18 -32.06 16.90 28.56
CA ALA A 18 -31.80 17.67 27.34
C ALA A 18 -32.06 16.86 26.06
N GLY A 19 -33.29 16.94 25.56
CA GLY A 19 -33.61 16.67 24.17
C GLY A 19 -33.55 17.98 23.39
N CYS A 20 -32.57 18.10 22.50
CA CYS A 20 -32.60 19.05 21.38
C CYS A 20 -32.34 18.27 20.09
N MET A 21 -33.27 18.41 19.15
CA MET A 21 -33.15 17.98 17.77
C MET A 21 -32.32 19.01 16.99
N GLU A 22 -31.15 18.62 16.47
CA GLU A 22 -30.56 19.18 15.23
C GLU A 22 -29.34 18.33 14.85
N GLN A 23 -29.30 17.78 13.63
CA GLN A 23 -28.06 17.23 13.05
C GLN A 23 -28.00 17.56 11.55
N LYS A 24 -27.53 18.78 11.28
CA LYS A 24 -26.58 19.05 10.20
C LYS A 24 -25.20 18.93 10.85
N GLU A 25 -24.35 18.03 10.38
CA GLU A 25 -22.87 18.12 10.43
C GLU A 25 -22.26 16.79 9.98
N CYS A 26 -21.28 16.87 9.09
CA CYS A 26 -20.37 15.77 8.78
C CYS A 26 -19.69 15.29 10.09
N PRO A 27 -19.35 14.00 10.23
CA PRO A 27 -18.72 13.50 11.43
C PRO A 27 -17.39 14.23 11.69
N PRO A 28 -17.14 14.67 12.93
CA PRO A 28 -15.89 15.33 13.28
C PRO A 28 -14.76 14.31 13.15
N CYS A 29 -13.70 14.73 12.45
CA CYS A 29 -12.41 14.07 12.52
C CYS A 29 -12.05 13.86 14.00
N VAL A 30 -11.58 12.66 14.34
CA VAL A 30 -11.08 12.31 15.68
C VAL A 30 -9.79 13.10 15.92
N CYS A 31 -9.93 14.34 16.36
CA CYS A 31 -8.85 15.27 16.65
C CYS A 31 -8.45 15.18 18.13
N ASP A 32 -7.75 14.13 18.54
CA ASP A 32 -6.99 14.12 19.80
C ASP A 32 -5.54 13.60 19.61
N LYS A 33 -5.07 13.52 18.36
CA LYS A 33 -3.66 13.22 18.02
C LYS A 33 -3.07 14.12 16.92
N CYS A 34 -3.62 15.31 16.70
CA CYS A 34 -3.00 16.30 15.84
C CYS A 34 -2.16 17.26 16.68
N ASN A 35 -1.06 16.76 17.25
CA ASN A 35 0.05 17.63 17.65
C ASN A 35 0.81 17.97 16.36
N ILE A 36 0.20 18.78 15.48
CA ILE A 36 0.80 19.21 14.22
C ILE A 36 1.88 20.22 14.59
N SER A 37 3.09 19.71 14.79
CA SER A 37 4.32 20.50 14.71
C SER A 37 4.30 21.21 13.36
N SER A 38 4.16 22.54 13.38
CA SER A 38 4.20 23.38 12.18
C SER A 38 5.59 23.27 11.54
N THR A 39 5.75 22.32 10.64
CA THR A 39 6.87 22.25 9.72
C THR A 39 6.39 22.92 8.44
N ASP A 40 7.02 24.02 8.01
CA ASP A 40 6.67 24.78 6.81
C ASP A 40 6.99 23.98 5.53
N VAL A 41 6.30 22.86 5.34
CA VAL A 41 6.43 22.00 4.17
C VAL A 41 5.31 22.33 3.19
N GLY A 42 5.68 22.71 1.98
CA GLY A 42 4.75 23.02 0.90
C GLY A 42 4.92 22.07 -0.27
N ILE A 43 3.81 21.70 -0.90
CA ILE A 43 3.80 20.85 -2.10
C ILE A 43 3.25 21.64 -3.28
N ILE A 44 3.97 21.65 -4.39
CA ILE A 44 3.53 22.24 -5.64
C ILE A 44 3.66 21.20 -6.75
N TYR A 45 2.53 20.73 -7.26
CA TYR A 45 2.49 19.83 -8.40
C TYR A 45 2.61 20.61 -9.71
N LEU A 46 3.56 20.21 -10.54
CA LEU A 46 3.81 20.77 -11.87
C LEU A 46 3.44 19.71 -12.91
N VAL A 47 2.44 20.02 -13.73
CA VAL A 47 1.88 19.12 -14.74
C VAL A 47 2.12 19.71 -16.12
N PRO A 48 2.68 18.98 -17.09
CA PRO A 48 2.79 19.46 -18.47
C PRO A 48 1.42 19.85 -19.04
N GLU A 49 1.32 20.94 -19.79
CA GLU A 49 0.03 21.38 -20.37
C GLU A 49 -0.58 20.31 -21.29
N ASN A 50 0.25 19.51 -21.96
CA ASN A 50 -0.15 18.46 -22.88
C ASN A 50 0.11 17.04 -22.33
N CYS A 51 -0.20 16.79 -21.06
CA CYS A 51 0.05 15.49 -20.46
C CYS A 51 -1.05 14.47 -20.79
N GLN A 52 -0.71 13.42 -21.56
CA GLN A 52 -1.66 12.36 -21.95
C GLN A 52 -1.82 11.26 -20.88
N ASP A 53 -0.81 11.06 -20.04
CA ASP A 53 -0.66 9.93 -19.12
C ASP A 53 -0.48 10.35 -17.65
N CYS A 54 -0.73 11.63 -17.34
CA CYS A 54 -0.65 12.12 -15.96
C CYS A 54 -1.76 11.53 -15.09
N ASN A 55 -1.39 11.06 -13.91
CA ASN A 55 -2.32 10.58 -12.91
C ASN A 55 -2.47 11.63 -11.80
N LEU A 56 -3.47 12.49 -11.95
CA LEU A 56 -3.74 13.58 -11.00
C LEU A 56 -4.40 13.10 -9.70
N ALA A 57 -5.06 11.94 -9.72
CA ALA A 57 -5.72 11.37 -8.53
C ALA A 57 -4.69 11.04 -7.44
N ILE A 58 -3.54 10.47 -7.84
CA ILE A 58 -2.42 10.18 -6.94
C ILE A 58 -1.96 11.44 -6.17
N LEU A 59 -2.00 12.61 -6.81
CA LEU A 59 -1.50 13.85 -6.23
C LEU A 59 -2.42 14.41 -5.15
N GLN A 60 -3.73 14.33 -5.38
CA GLN A 60 -4.74 14.82 -4.44
C GLN A 60 -4.82 13.93 -3.19
N ASP A 61 -4.71 12.61 -3.38
CA ASP A 61 -4.80 11.64 -2.30
C ASP A 61 -3.66 11.82 -1.28
N ILE A 62 -2.42 12.01 -1.74
CA ILE A 62 -1.25 12.14 -0.85
C ILE A 62 -1.34 13.42 -0.02
N SER A 63 -1.67 14.55 -0.64
CA SER A 63 -1.74 15.83 0.07
C SER A 63 -2.88 15.85 1.08
N TYR A 64 -4.02 15.23 0.76
CA TYR A 64 -5.12 15.06 1.70
C TYR A 64 -4.76 14.13 2.86
N GLU A 65 -4.18 12.96 2.56
CA GLU A 65 -3.76 11.96 3.55
C GLU A 65 -2.75 12.54 4.54
N LEU A 66 -1.79 13.31 4.04
CA LEU A 66 -0.74 13.91 4.86
C LEU A 66 -1.17 15.23 5.53
N GLY A 67 -2.32 15.80 5.17
CA GLY A 67 -2.75 17.10 5.66
C GLY A 67 -1.81 18.25 5.27
N ILE A 68 -1.15 18.15 4.10
CA ILE A 68 -0.25 19.18 3.58
C ILE A 68 -0.98 20.04 2.54
N GLU A 69 -0.88 21.36 2.67
CA GLU A 69 -1.39 22.28 1.65
C GLU A 69 -0.64 22.07 0.33
N HIS A 70 -1.38 21.91 -0.76
CA HIS A 70 -0.81 21.73 -2.08
C HIS A 70 -1.34 22.74 -3.10
N LYS A 71 -0.52 23.04 -4.11
CA LYS A 71 -0.90 23.81 -5.29
C LYS A 71 -0.67 22.97 -6.54
N LEU A 72 -1.49 23.19 -7.56
CA LEU A 72 -1.39 22.52 -8.85
C LEU A 72 -1.20 23.58 -9.94
N TYR A 73 -0.15 23.44 -10.75
CA TYR A 73 0.09 24.28 -11.92
C TYR A 73 0.28 23.43 -13.17
N PHE A 74 -0.42 23.81 -14.23
CA PHE A 74 -0.13 23.35 -15.58
C PHE A 74 0.96 24.26 -16.17
N THR A 75 2.02 23.67 -16.71
CA THR A 75 3.16 24.44 -17.23
C THR A 75 4.01 23.64 -18.22
N ASP A 76 4.50 24.31 -19.25
CA ASP A 76 5.51 23.77 -20.18
C ASP A 76 6.93 23.72 -19.59
N SER A 77 7.13 24.24 -18.37
CA SER A 77 8.44 24.26 -17.70
C SER A 77 8.92 22.86 -17.28
N VAL A 78 8.02 21.88 -17.27
CA VAL A 78 8.35 20.48 -16.99
C VAL A 78 7.89 19.60 -18.13
N SER A 79 8.71 18.62 -18.52
CA SER A 79 8.37 17.66 -19.58
C SER A 79 7.56 16.46 -19.08
N ARG A 80 7.36 16.34 -17.75
CA ARG A 80 6.63 15.25 -17.08
C ARG A 80 6.06 15.72 -15.76
N GLN A 81 5.03 15.02 -15.27
CA GLN A 81 4.44 15.24 -13.95
C GLN A 81 5.50 15.24 -12.85
N SER A 82 5.64 16.37 -12.18
CA SER A 82 6.67 16.62 -11.18
C SER A 82 6.08 17.23 -9.92
N VAL A 83 6.77 17.08 -8.80
CA VAL A 83 6.44 17.72 -7.53
C VAL A 83 7.60 18.57 -7.08
N LEU A 84 7.32 19.84 -6.82
CA LEU A 84 8.22 20.78 -6.17
C LEU A 84 7.86 20.80 -4.68
N ILE A 85 8.80 20.39 -3.84
CA ILE A 85 8.64 20.34 -2.38
C ILE A 85 9.48 21.45 -1.78
N THR A 86 8.88 22.27 -0.92
CA THR A 86 9.55 23.40 -0.26
C THR A 86 9.62 23.18 1.24
N LYS A 87 10.76 23.47 1.88
CA LYS A 87 10.93 23.49 3.34
C LYS A 87 12.02 24.48 3.72
N ASP A 88 11.77 25.33 4.72
CA ASP A 88 12.77 26.24 5.31
C ASP A 88 13.61 27.01 4.25
N ASN A 89 12.93 27.64 3.28
CA ASN A 89 13.51 28.37 2.12
C ASN A 89 14.32 27.53 1.12
N LYS A 90 14.31 26.20 1.23
CA LYS A 90 14.87 25.29 0.24
C LYS A 90 13.74 24.70 -0.59
N ALA A 91 14.07 24.27 -1.80
CA ALA A 91 13.17 23.51 -2.64
C ALA A 91 13.89 22.34 -3.31
N THR A 92 13.16 21.25 -3.54
CA THR A 92 13.58 20.15 -4.41
C THR A 92 12.51 19.87 -5.43
N LEU A 93 12.93 19.47 -6.62
CA LEU A 93 12.04 18.99 -7.68
C LEU A 93 12.23 17.48 -7.83
N ALA A 94 11.13 16.74 -7.77
CA ALA A 94 11.12 15.29 -7.93
C ALA A 94 10.08 14.85 -8.97
N ALA A 95 10.26 13.65 -9.51
CA ALA A 95 9.24 13.03 -10.35
C ALA A 95 8.00 12.72 -9.51
N ALA A 96 6.82 13.06 -10.00
CA ALA A 96 5.54 12.76 -9.36
C ALA A 96 4.76 11.70 -10.15
N SER A 97 5.48 10.75 -10.75
CA SER A 97 4.92 9.65 -11.54
C SER A 97 4.30 8.54 -10.70
N SER A 98 4.52 8.53 -9.38
CA SER A 98 3.95 7.53 -8.48
C SER A 98 3.82 8.08 -7.06
N ARG A 99 2.93 7.46 -6.27
CA ARG A 99 2.77 7.75 -4.84
C ARG A 99 4.07 7.60 -4.06
N GLY A 100 4.80 6.50 -4.32
CA GLY A 100 6.08 6.23 -3.69
C GLY A 100 7.13 7.31 -3.98
N ASN A 101 7.19 7.83 -5.21
CA ASN A 101 8.16 8.88 -5.57
C ASN A 101 7.90 10.19 -4.82
N VAL A 102 6.63 10.60 -4.70
CA VAL A 102 6.24 11.81 -3.97
C VAL A 102 6.56 11.66 -2.48
N LEU A 103 6.15 10.53 -1.87
CA LEU A 103 6.44 10.25 -0.47
C LEU A 103 7.93 10.20 -0.19
N LYS A 104 8.71 9.54 -1.06
CA LYS A 104 10.17 9.46 -0.97
C LYS A 104 10.82 10.82 -1.02
N ALA A 105 10.45 11.64 -2.00
CA ALA A 105 10.97 13.00 -2.10
C ALA A 105 10.63 13.81 -0.85
N LEU A 106 9.41 13.67 -0.33
CA LEU A 106 8.95 14.36 0.88
C LEU A 106 9.73 13.92 2.12
N CYS A 107 9.89 12.61 2.33
CA CYS A 107 10.71 12.12 3.44
C CYS A 107 12.17 12.54 3.31
N ASP A 108 12.82 12.25 2.18
CA ASP A 108 14.26 12.46 2.00
C ASP A 108 14.64 13.94 2.09
N PHE A 109 13.83 14.82 1.51
CA PHE A 109 14.14 16.25 1.46
C PHE A 109 13.66 17.00 2.69
N SER A 110 12.40 16.76 3.10
CA SER A 110 11.78 17.57 4.14
C SER A 110 11.77 16.88 5.50
N GLY A 111 12.15 15.60 5.60
CA GLY A 111 12.07 14.83 6.84
C GLY A 111 10.65 14.77 7.41
N TYR A 112 9.64 14.79 6.54
CA TYR A 112 8.24 14.81 6.98
C TYR A 112 7.89 13.45 7.60
N GLU A 113 7.73 13.41 8.92
CA GLU A 113 7.62 12.18 9.71
C GLU A 113 6.56 11.23 9.16
N MET A 114 5.35 11.72 8.86
CA MET A 114 4.29 10.86 8.34
C MET A 114 4.62 10.28 6.96
N ALA A 115 5.31 11.02 6.09
CA ALA A 115 5.76 10.50 4.81
C ALA A 115 6.89 9.47 5.00
N CYS A 116 7.82 9.74 5.90
CA CYS A 116 8.86 8.80 6.29
C CYS A 116 8.28 7.54 6.93
N ASP A 117 7.25 7.66 7.75
CA ASP A 117 6.58 6.52 8.38
C ASP A 117 5.81 5.71 7.35
N ILE A 118 5.10 6.36 6.42
CA ILE A 118 4.46 5.65 5.31
C ILE A 118 5.51 4.92 4.49
N LEU A 119 6.65 5.56 4.17
CA LEU A 119 7.77 4.95 3.47
C LEU A 119 8.46 3.83 4.24
N ASN A 120 8.64 3.98 5.54
CA ASN A 120 9.32 3.01 6.39
C ASN A 120 8.40 1.82 6.68
N ASN A 121 7.09 2.04 6.78
CA ASN A 121 6.07 0.98 6.70
C ASN A 121 5.91 0.44 5.27
N SER A 122 6.47 1.11 4.26
CA SER A 122 6.65 0.62 2.90
C SER A 122 8.10 0.29 2.53
N ASN A 123 8.99 0.08 3.54
CA ASN A 123 10.12 -0.84 3.43
C ASN A 123 9.58 -2.29 3.44
N LYS A 124 8.65 -2.51 2.50
CA LYS A 124 7.98 -3.73 2.06
C LYS A 124 8.94 -4.65 1.27
N SER A 125 10.19 -4.68 1.70
CA SER A 125 11.00 -5.88 1.55
C SER A 125 10.87 -6.68 2.85
N SER A 126 10.81 -6.02 4.01
CA SER A 126 10.59 -6.72 5.28
C SER A 126 9.16 -7.23 5.45
N ARG A 127 8.09 -6.49 5.09
CA ARG A 127 6.72 -6.94 5.38
C ARG A 127 6.33 -8.22 4.63
N GLU A 128 6.60 -8.32 3.34
CA GLU A 128 6.35 -9.53 2.54
C GLU A 128 7.24 -10.67 3.03
N THR A 129 8.50 -10.36 3.38
CA THR A 129 9.45 -11.30 3.98
C THR A 129 8.95 -11.85 5.32
N ASP A 130 8.71 -10.97 6.28
CA ASP A 130 8.15 -11.25 7.61
C ASP A 130 6.80 -11.96 7.51
N CYS A 131 5.94 -11.58 6.54
CA CYS A 131 4.66 -12.22 6.33
C CYS A 131 4.84 -13.67 5.87
N LEU A 132 5.68 -13.90 4.86
CA LEU A 132 5.98 -15.24 4.33
C LEU A 132 6.72 -16.12 5.35
N GLU A 133 7.58 -15.54 6.20
CA GLU A 133 8.25 -16.24 7.29
C GLU A 133 7.25 -16.84 8.31
N ASN A 134 6.12 -16.18 8.56
CA ASN A 134 5.05 -16.74 9.41
C ASN A 134 4.44 -18.04 8.83
N TYR A 135 4.61 -18.26 7.53
CA TYR A 135 4.21 -19.49 6.83
C TYR A 135 5.39 -20.39 6.50
N ASN A 136 6.59 -20.07 7.03
CA ASN A 136 7.83 -20.81 6.83
C ASN A 136 8.26 -20.88 5.35
N ILE A 137 7.95 -19.82 4.59
CA ILE A 137 8.28 -19.68 3.17
C ILE A 137 9.49 -18.75 3.02
N SER A 138 10.51 -19.20 2.28
CA SER A 138 11.67 -18.38 1.97
C SER A 138 11.33 -17.30 0.93
N THR A 139 11.84 -16.09 1.14
CA THR A 139 11.66 -14.94 0.24
C THR A 139 12.41 -15.01 -1.06
N ASN A 140 13.40 -15.89 -1.12
CA ASN A 140 14.12 -16.25 -2.35
C ASN A 140 13.34 -17.27 -3.19
N SER A 141 12.13 -17.66 -2.74
CA SER A 141 11.24 -18.51 -3.52
C SER A 141 10.49 -17.68 -4.54
N VAL A 142 10.49 -18.13 -5.80
CA VAL A 142 9.64 -17.56 -6.83
C VAL A 142 8.20 -17.98 -6.57
N VAL A 143 7.31 -17.02 -6.45
CA VAL A 143 5.87 -17.30 -6.39
C VAL A 143 5.39 -17.62 -7.80
N PHE A 144 4.80 -18.80 -7.97
CA PHE A 144 4.10 -19.19 -9.18
C PHE A 144 2.59 -19.16 -8.91
N PHE A 145 1.94 -18.08 -9.36
CA PHE A 145 0.51 -17.87 -9.20
C PHE A 145 -0.23 -18.39 -10.44
N HIS A 146 -1.05 -19.43 -10.26
CA HIS A 146 -1.58 -20.22 -11.37
C HIS A 146 -3.01 -20.72 -11.15
N ALA A 147 -3.58 -21.30 -12.20
CA ALA A 147 -4.84 -22.03 -12.13
C ALA A 147 -4.75 -23.35 -12.91
N ASP A 148 -5.33 -24.41 -12.36
CA ASP A 148 -5.27 -25.75 -12.98
C ASP A 148 -6.10 -25.87 -14.26
N TRP A 149 -7.05 -24.96 -14.48
CA TRP A 149 -7.82 -24.89 -15.72
C TRP A 149 -7.09 -24.09 -16.81
N CYS A 150 -6.06 -23.31 -16.48
CA CYS A 150 -5.40 -22.40 -17.42
C CYS A 150 -4.38 -23.14 -18.33
N PRO A 151 -4.53 -23.12 -19.66
CA PRO A 151 -3.59 -23.78 -20.57
C PRO A 151 -2.17 -23.20 -20.51
N HIS A 152 -2.03 -21.89 -20.32
CA HIS A 152 -0.73 -21.22 -20.20
C HIS A 152 -0.02 -21.63 -18.90
N CYS A 153 -0.75 -21.78 -17.80
CA CYS A 153 -0.21 -22.32 -16.55
C CYS A 153 0.33 -23.75 -16.75
N LYS A 154 -0.46 -24.63 -17.38
CA LYS A 154 -0.06 -26.03 -17.65
C LYS A 154 1.23 -26.14 -18.45
N LYS A 155 1.48 -25.22 -19.39
CA LYS A 155 2.74 -25.17 -20.14
C LYS A 155 3.95 -24.82 -19.26
N MET A 156 3.75 -24.00 -18.24
CA MET A 156 4.82 -23.56 -17.33
C MET A 156 5.12 -24.58 -16.22
N MET A 157 4.14 -25.38 -15.78
CA MET A 157 4.33 -26.36 -14.70
C MET A 157 5.54 -27.30 -14.87
N PRO A 158 5.81 -27.87 -16.08
CA PRO A 158 7.00 -28.69 -16.29
C PRO A 158 8.31 -27.91 -16.10
N TRP A 159 8.35 -26.64 -16.49
CA TRP A 159 9.54 -25.79 -16.34
C TRP A 159 9.76 -25.41 -14.89
N VAL A 160 8.70 -25.10 -14.14
CA VAL A 160 8.80 -24.86 -12.69
C VAL A 160 9.38 -26.09 -12.00
N ARG A 161 8.84 -27.30 -12.27
CA ARG A 161 9.36 -28.55 -11.71
C ARG A 161 10.79 -28.85 -12.13
N GLN A 162 11.16 -28.51 -13.37
CA GLN A 162 12.54 -28.64 -13.84
C GLN A 162 13.47 -27.76 -12.99
N LEU A 163 13.11 -26.50 -12.76
CA LEU A 163 13.93 -25.59 -11.96
C LEU A 163 13.96 -25.99 -10.47
N GLU A 164 12.88 -26.54 -9.92
CA GLU A 164 12.89 -27.13 -8.58
C GLU A 164 13.93 -28.26 -8.45
N ASN A 165 14.05 -29.13 -9.47
CA ASN A 165 15.10 -30.15 -9.52
C ASN A 165 16.50 -29.56 -9.66
N GLU A 166 16.62 -28.33 -10.19
CA GLU A 166 17.86 -27.54 -10.27
C GLU A 166 18.09 -26.69 -9.00
N SER A 167 17.38 -26.97 -7.90
CA SER A 167 17.50 -26.31 -6.59
C SER A 167 16.93 -24.89 -6.48
N TYR A 168 16.09 -24.46 -7.43
CA TYR A 168 15.30 -23.24 -7.28
C TYR A 168 14.09 -23.48 -6.38
N SER A 169 13.78 -22.55 -5.49
CA SER A 169 12.59 -22.64 -4.63
C SER A 169 11.39 -21.98 -5.30
N PHE A 170 10.23 -22.64 -5.28
CA PHE A 170 8.97 -22.10 -5.78
C PHE A 170 7.85 -22.20 -4.74
N LEU A 171 7.08 -21.13 -4.59
CA LEU A 171 5.79 -21.13 -3.90
C LEU A 171 4.67 -21.25 -4.94
N TRP A 172 4.04 -22.42 -5.01
CA TRP A 172 2.89 -22.64 -5.89
C TRP A 172 1.63 -22.14 -5.22
N ILE A 173 0.97 -21.13 -5.81
CA ILE A 173 -0.33 -20.62 -5.37
C ILE A 173 -1.36 -20.88 -6.47
N GLU A 174 -2.30 -21.77 -6.19
CA GLU A 174 -3.40 -22.11 -7.10
C GLU A 174 -4.65 -21.30 -6.72
N VAL A 175 -5.33 -20.71 -7.70
CA VAL A 175 -6.41 -19.73 -7.46
C VAL A 175 -7.66 -20.29 -6.77
N SER A 176 -7.87 -21.60 -6.81
CA SER A 176 -8.97 -22.32 -6.16
C SER A 176 -8.58 -22.91 -4.80
N ASP A 177 -7.29 -22.88 -4.44
CA ASP A 177 -6.80 -23.24 -3.10
C ASP A 177 -6.95 -22.03 -2.16
N SER A 178 -7.97 -22.06 -1.30
CA SER A 178 -8.30 -20.95 -0.40
C SER A 178 -7.17 -20.61 0.58
N ASP A 179 -6.44 -21.61 1.05
CA ASP A 179 -5.40 -21.43 2.07
C ASP A 179 -4.18 -20.75 1.46
N LYS A 180 -3.83 -21.12 0.22
CA LYS A 180 -2.75 -20.46 -0.52
C LYS A 180 -3.15 -19.08 -1.04
N MET A 181 -4.41 -18.92 -1.42
CA MET A 181 -4.95 -17.61 -1.80
C MET A 181 -4.94 -16.63 -0.64
N ASP A 182 -5.14 -17.09 0.60
CA ASP A 182 -5.01 -16.26 1.80
C ASP A 182 -3.58 -15.71 1.95
N ILE A 183 -2.55 -16.54 1.69
CA ILE A 183 -1.15 -16.10 1.65
C ILE A 183 -0.95 -15.03 0.56
N ALA A 184 -1.50 -15.24 -0.63
CA ALA A 184 -1.40 -14.26 -1.73
C ALA A 184 -2.02 -12.92 -1.35
N GLN A 185 -3.20 -12.92 -0.74
CA GLN A 185 -3.91 -11.71 -0.31
C GLN A 185 -3.17 -10.97 0.80
N LYS A 186 -2.70 -11.71 1.82
CA LYS A 186 -2.06 -11.13 3.00
C LYS A 186 -0.64 -10.66 2.73
N CYS A 187 0.14 -11.48 2.01
CA CYS A 187 1.59 -11.29 1.90
C CYS A 187 2.04 -10.80 0.52
N LEU A 188 1.23 -10.91 -0.54
CA LEU A 188 1.72 -10.71 -1.91
C LEU A 188 0.84 -9.78 -2.76
N SER A 189 -0.20 -9.16 -2.18
CA SER A 189 -1.15 -8.30 -2.90
C SER A 189 -0.52 -7.03 -3.48
N ASP A 190 0.69 -6.68 -3.06
CA ASP A 190 1.46 -5.55 -3.59
C ASP A 190 2.41 -5.91 -4.75
N ILE A 191 2.58 -7.20 -5.03
CA ILE A 191 3.45 -7.72 -6.09
C ILE A 191 2.62 -8.45 -7.15
N LEU A 192 1.59 -9.19 -6.74
CA LEU A 192 0.69 -9.91 -7.62
C LEU A 192 -0.56 -9.08 -7.95
N ASP A 193 -1.00 -9.15 -9.20
CA ASP A 193 -2.32 -8.69 -9.59
C ASP A 193 -3.34 -9.82 -9.33
N LEU A 194 -3.92 -9.86 -8.13
CA LEU A 194 -4.86 -10.90 -7.71
C LEU A 194 -6.20 -10.87 -8.46
N ARG A 195 -6.47 -9.82 -9.25
CA ARG A 195 -7.65 -9.71 -10.12
C ARG A 195 -7.29 -9.89 -11.60
N GLY A 196 -6.01 -10.02 -11.90
CA GLY A 196 -5.46 -10.17 -13.23
C GLY A 196 -5.47 -11.60 -13.75
N GLY A 197 -4.82 -11.79 -14.89
CA GLY A 197 -4.68 -13.10 -15.54
C GLY A 197 -3.60 -13.97 -14.88
N VAL A 198 -3.64 -15.27 -15.19
CA VAL A 198 -2.61 -16.26 -14.80
C VAL A 198 -1.99 -16.88 -16.07
N PRO A 199 -0.73 -17.35 -16.04
CA PRO A 199 0.18 -17.39 -14.87
C PRO A 199 0.81 -16.04 -14.53
N GLN A 200 1.22 -15.88 -13.28
CA GLN A 200 2.12 -14.80 -12.85
C GLN A 200 3.30 -15.39 -12.07
N PHE A 201 4.45 -14.73 -12.19
CA PHE A 201 5.64 -15.04 -11.42
C PHE A 201 6.06 -13.80 -10.64
N ALA A 202 6.34 -13.97 -9.35
CA ALA A 202 6.74 -12.87 -8.49
C ALA A 202 7.93 -13.28 -7.62
N CYS A 203 8.81 -12.32 -7.34
CA CYS A 203 9.89 -12.51 -6.37
C CYS A 203 9.66 -11.61 -5.15
N PRO A 204 9.43 -12.18 -3.95
CA PRO A 204 9.28 -11.39 -2.73
C PRO A 204 10.53 -10.56 -2.38
N ALA A 205 11.74 -11.13 -2.55
CA ALA A 205 12.99 -10.49 -2.15
C ALA A 205 13.27 -9.17 -2.89
N ASN A 206 13.06 -9.13 -4.22
CA ASN A 206 13.37 -7.96 -5.06
C ASN A 206 12.14 -7.32 -5.72
N ARG A 207 10.94 -7.85 -5.45
CA ARG A 207 9.65 -7.37 -5.96
C ARG A 207 9.49 -7.44 -7.49
N GLU A 208 10.33 -8.20 -8.19
CA GLU A 208 10.17 -8.42 -9.63
C GLU A 208 8.88 -9.21 -9.89
N HIS A 209 8.16 -8.83 -10.95
CA HIS A 209 6.92 -9.45 -11.38
C HIS A 209 6.94 -9.72 -12.88
N HIS A 210 6.47 -10.89 -13.28
CA HIS A 210 6.31 -11.30 -14.67
C HIS A 210 4.90 -11.86 -14.88
N LEU A 211 4.09 -11.14 -15.65
CA LEU A 211 2.76 -11.58 -16.08
C LEU A 211 2.86 -12.42 -17.36
N GLY A 212 2.24 -13.60 -17.33
CA GLY A 212 2.10 -14.49 -18.49
C GLY A 212 3.15 -15.59 -18.57
N GLU A 213 3.05 -16.40 -19.64
CA GLU A 213 3.98 -17.49 -19.91
C GLU A 213 5.36 -16.97 -20.35
N PHE A 214 6.43 -17.62 -19.90
CA PHE A 214 7.76 -17.39 -20.44
C PHE A 214 7.88 -18.00 -21.84
N ARG A 215 8.71 -17.39 -22.70
CA ARG A 215 8.97 -17.88 -24.07
C ARG A 215 9.91 -19.07 -24.08
N THR A 216 10.89 -19.08 -23.16
CA THR A 216 11.89 -20.14 -23.02
C THR A 216 12.10 -20.48 -21.55
N VAL A 217 12.59 -21.69 -21.27
CA VAL A 217 12.97 -22.10 -19.92
C VAL A 217 14.13 -21.25 -19.37
N ASP A 218 15.04 -20.80 -20.24
CA ASP A 218 16.15 -19.93 -19.87
C ASP A 218 15.68 -18.55 -19.37
N ASP A 219 14.63 -17.99 -19.97
CA ASP A 219 14.04 -16.74 -19.49
C ASP A 219 13.47 -16.89 -18.07
N MET A 220 12.77 -17.99 -17.82
CA MET A 220 12.25 -18.33 -16.49
C MET A 220 13.39 -18.55 -15.49
N LYS A 221 14.44 -19.25 -15.90
CA LYS A 221 15.63 -19.48 -15.07
C LYS A 221 16.31 -18.16 -14.71
N ASN A 222 16.49 -17.26 -15.67
CA ASN A 222 17.09 -15.94 -15.43
C ASN A 222 16.27 -15.12 -14.42
N PHE A 223 14.94 -15.17 -14.50
CA PHE A 223 14.05 -14.57 -13.49
C PHE A 223 14.28 -15.19 -12.11
N ALA A 224 14.31 -16.52 -12.01
CA ALA A 224 14.52 -17.22 -10.75
C ALA A 224 15.91 -16.96 -10.15
N THR A 225 16.96 -16.88 -10.97
CA THR A 225 18.33 -16.54 -10.53
C THR A 225 18.40 -15.13 -9.94
N ARG A 226 17.73 -14.15 -10.56
CA ARG A 226 17.66 -12.79 -9.99
C ARG A 226 16.94 -12.79 -8.65
N CYS A 227 15.90 -13.59 -8.50
CA CYS A 227 15.20 -13.71 -7.23
C CYS A 227 16.08 -14.27 -6.11
N MET A 228 16.88 -15.31 -6.39
CA MET A 228 17.77 -15.93 -5.40
C MET A 228 18.98 -15.08 -5.01
N SER A 229 19.41 -14.15 -5.86
CA SER A 229 20.64 -13.36 -5.67
C SER A 229 20.40 -12.03 -4.93
N SER A 230 19.21 -11.84 -4.36
CA SER A 230 18.75 -10.59 -3.75
C SER A 230 18.89 -10.57 -2.24
#